data_AF-A0ABC9C4J0-F1
#
_entry.id   AF-A0ABC9C4J0-F1
#
_cell.length_a   1.000
_cell.length_b   1.000
_cell.length_c   1.000
_cell.angle_alpha   90.00
_cell.angle_beta   90.00
_cell.angle_gamma   90.00
#
_symmetry.space_group_name_H-M   'P 1'
#
loop_
_entity.id
_entity.type
_entity.pdbx_description
1 polymer ?
#
loop_
_entity_poly.entity_id
_entity_poly.type
_entity_poly.pdbx_seq_one_letter_code
_entity_poly.pdbx_strand_id
1 'polypeptide(L)'
;MWHVRTEIAPAILLVVDFGGWYKLDSKTASRNSSHMIQHTQVSLLKDVIVPYTHLLPTLPLSDNKDRPTLLYFKGAKHRHRGGLVREKIWDLLGNEPDIVMEEGFPNATGREQSIKGMRTSEFCLHPAGDTPTSCRIFDAIASLCIPVIVSDEVELPFEGMVDYTEFSIFVSVSNAMRPKWLTNYLRNISKQHKDEFRRNLARVQPIFEYDTSDGAVNYIWKKIHQKLPMIQEAVIREKRKPDGTSIPLRCHCT
;
A
#
# COMPACT_ATOMS: atom_id res chain seq x y z
N MET A 1 -7.97 29.49 11.35
CA MET A 1 -7.86 28.37 10.37
C MET A 1 -7.02 28.71 9.14
N TRP A 2 -6.98 29.95 8.65
CA TRP A 2 -6.13 30.34 7.52
C TRP A 2 -4.62 30.22 7.82
N HIS A 3 -4.15 30.72 8.97
CA HIS A 3 -2.74 30.63 9.38
C HIS A 3 -2.21 29.18 9.45
N VAL A 4 -3.02 28.24 9.94
CA VAL A 4 -2.69 26.80 10.01
C VAL A 4 -2.47 26.20 8.61
N ARG A 5 -3.25 26.62 7.60
CA ARG A 5 -3.06 26.16 6.22
C ARG A 5 -1.78 26.70 5.59
N THR A 6 -1.41 27.94 5.91
CA THR A 6 -0.16 28.57 5.45
C THR A 6 1.08 27.89 6.04
N GLU A 7 1.01 27.44 7.30
CA GLU A 7 2.10 26.71 7.97
C GLU A 7 2.24 25.24 7.53
N ILE A 8 1.12 24.58 7.15
CA ILE A 8 1.14 23.20 6.62
C ILE A 8 1.67 23.16 5.19
N ALA A 9 1.48 24.23 4.40
CA ALA A 9 1.91 24.27 3.00
C ALA A 9 3.42 23.99 2.78
N PRO A 10 4.37 24.56 3.57
CA PRO A 10 5.80 24.24 3.45
C PRO A 10 6.24 22.99 4.24
N ALA A 11 5.38 22.38 5.05
CA ALA A 11 5.74 21.23 5.87
C ALA A 11 5.75 19.92 5.07
N ILE A 12 6.68 19.02 5.41
CA ILE A 12 6.65 17.61 4.99
C ILE A 12 5.84 16.85 6.02
N LEU A 13 4.75 16.21 5.59
CA LEU A 13 3.95 15.32 6.40
C LEU A 13 4.47 13.89 6.26
N LEU A 14 4.53 13.19 7.39
CA LEU A 14 4.68 11.75 7.44
C LEU A 14 3.28 11.14 7.45
N VAL A 15 2.94 10.38 6.42
CA VAL A 15 1.60 9.81 6.25
C VAL A 15 1.67 8.32 6.05
N VAL A 16 0.76 7.55 6.63
CA VAL A 16 0.70 6.10 6.43
C VAL A 16 0.12 5.71 5.07
N ASP A 17 -0.63 6.64 4.47
CA ASP A 17 -1.12 6.57 3.11
C ASP A 17 -1.56 7.96 2.63
N PHE A 18 -1.78 8.11 1.32
CA PHE A 18 -2.38 9.30 0.70
C PHE A 18 -3.90 9.15 0.47
N GLY A 19 -4.54 8.20 1.15
CA GLY A 19 -5.91 7.77 0.90
C GLY A 19 -6.95 8.82 1.28
N GLY A 20 -7.42 9.56 0.29
CA GLY A 20 -8.54 10.48 0.41
C GLY A 20 -9.10 10.97 -0.92
N TRP A 21 -9.24 10.13 -1.95
CA TRP A 21 -10.06 10.48 -3.12
C TRP A 21 -11.54 10.35 -2.77
N TYR A 22 -12.09 11.35 -2.08
CA TYR A 22 -13.52 11.41 -1.81
C TYR A 22 -14.24 11.92 -3.07
N LYS A 23 -14.87 11.02 -3.83
CA LYS A 23 -16.09 11.40 -4.56
C LYS A 23 -17.19 11.61 -3.52
N LEU A 24 -17.75 12.81 -3.48
CA LEU A 24 -18.98 13.09 -2.74
C LEU A 24 -20.05 12.09 -3.20
N ASP A 25 -20.83 11.53 -2.27
CA ASP A 25 -21.96 10.68 -2.61
C ASP A 25 -22.86 11.42 -3.60
N SER A 26 -23.09 10.84 -4.78
CA SER A 26 -24.04 11.36 -5.77
C SER A 26 -25.51 11.26 -5.30
N LYS A 27 -25.76 10.96 -4.02
CA LYS A 27 -27.11 10.91 -3.43
C LYS A 27 -27.53 12.20 -2.72
N THR A 28 -26.67 13.22 -2.63
CA THR A 28 -27.03 14.53 -2.05
C THR A 28 -26.69 15.75 -2.91
N ALA A 29 -26.31 15.55 -4.19
CA ALA A 29 -26.05 16.66 -5.10
C ALA A 29 -27.19 16.82 -6.12
N SER A 30 -28.21 17.60 -5.76
CA SER A 30 -28.98 18.36 -6.76
C SER A 30 -28.12 19.52 -7.25
N ARG A 31 -27.05 19.23 -8.01
CA ARG A 31 -26.32 20.17 -8.88
C ARG A 31 -25.19 19.43 -9.61
N ASN A 32 -25.16 19.60 -10.92
CA ASN A 32 -24.08 19.16 -11.81
C ASN A 32 -22.74 19.83 -11.46
N SER A 33 -22.05 19.34 -10.43
CA SER A 33 -20.62 19.57 -10.28
C SER A 33 -19.96 18.34 -9.69
N SER A 34 -19.18 17.64 -10.51
CA SER A 34 -18.26 16.58 -10.09
C SER A 34 -17.06 17.20 -9.37
N HIS A 35 -17.27 17.81 -8.20
CA HIS A 35 -16.16 18.26 -7.36
C HIS A 35 -15.63 17.07 -6.57
N MET A 36 -14.50 16.53 -7.02
CA MET A 36 -13.62 15.72 -6.18
C MET A 36 -13.20 16.59 -5.00
N ILE A 37 -13.42 16.11 -3.77
CA ILE A 37 -12.81 16.78 -2.62
C ILE A 37 -11.33 16.43 -2.67
N GLN A 38 -10.51 17.36 -3.16
CA GLN A 38 -9.06 17.27 -2.96
C GLN A 38 -8.81 17.28 -1.46
N HIS A 39 -8.17 16.23 -0.94
CA HIS A 39 -7.44 16.36 0.31
C HIS A 39 -6.30 17.36 0.06
N THR A 40 -6.57 18.65 0.28
CA THR A 40 -5.60 19.73 0.09
C THR A 40 -4.44 19.67 1.08
N GLN A 41 -4.34 18.63 1.90
CA GLN A 41 -3.36 18.52 2.99
C GLN A 41 -2.17 17.63 2.64
N VAL A 42 -2.32 16.66 1.73
CA VAL A 42 -1.28 15.68 1.44
C VAL A 42 -0.93 15.65 -0.04
N SER A 43 0.36 15.66 -0.38
CA SER A 43 0.88 15.68 -1.75
C SER A 43 2.04 14.69 -1.94
N LEU A 44 1.90 13.80 -2.93
CA LEU A 44 2.94 12.82 -3.32
C LEU A 44 4.28 13.47 -3.68
N LEU A 45 4.27 14.74 -4.07
CA LEU A 45 5.49 15.48 -4.38
C LEU A 45 6.30 15.75 -3.12
N LYS A 46 5.67 16.30 -2.08
CA LYS A 46 6.38 16.79 -0.87
C LYS A 46 6.33 15.84 0.33
N ASP A 47 5.24 15.10 0.50
CA ASP A 47 5.01 14.28 1.69
C ASP A 47 5.61 12.88 1.53
N VAL A 48 5.79 12.20 2.67
CA VAL A 48 6.46 10.89 2.75
C VAL A 48 5.48 9.85 3.24
N ILE A 49 5.26 8.80 2.43
CA ILE A 49 4.55 7.60 2.88
C ILE A 49 5.47 6.82 3.82
N VAL A 50 4.99 6.57 5.04
CA VAL A 50 5.66 5.76 6.04
C VAL A 50 5.00 4.39 6.13
N PRO A 51 5.76 3.30 6.31
CA PRO A 51 5.19 1.97 6.43
C PRO A 51 4.43 1.82 7.75
N TYR A 52 3.34 1.05 7.73
CA TYR A 52 2.73 0.55 8.97
C TYR A 52 3.71 -0.40 9.66
N THR A 53 3.74 -0.36 10.99
CA THR A 53 4.42 -1.39 11.78
C THR A 53 3.76 -2.74 11.52
N HIS A 54 4.54 -3.74 11.09
CA HIS A 54 4.04 -5.10 11.03
C HIS A 54 3.81 -5.61 12.45
N LEU A 55 2.75 -6.39 12.61
CA LEU A 55 2.41 -7.00 13.87
C LEU A 55 3.12 -8.34 13.99
N LEU A 56 3.28 -9.08 12.90
CA LEU A 56 3.81 -10.45 12.96
C LEU A 56 5.33 -10.48 13.15
N PRO A 57 5.87 -11.49 13.87
CA PRO A 57 7.32 -11.63 13.99
C PRO A 57 7.94 -11.99 12.64
N THR A 58 9.11 -11.43 12.37
CA THR A 58 9.88 -11.66 11.15
C THR A 58 10.35 -13.11 11.08
N LEU A 59 10.08 -13.75 9.94
CA LEU A 59 10.46 -15.13 9.62
C LEU A 59 11.81 -15.11 8.87
N PRO A 60 12.87 -15.72 9.43
CA PRO A 60 14.13 -15.88 8.73
C PRO A 60 13.97 -16.74 7.47
N LEU A 61 14.74 -16.44 6.43
CA LEU A 61 14.71 -17.22 5.18
C LEU A 61 15.08 -18.70 5.40
N SER A 62 15.96 -18.99 6.36
CA SER A 62 16.34 -20.36 6.75
C SER A 62 15.15 -21.20 7.23
N ASP A 63 14.14 -20.54 7.80
CA ASP A 63 12.98 -21.18 8.41
C ASP A 63 11.80 -21.26 7.43
N ASN A 64 11.98 -20.78 6.20
CA ASN A 64 10.97 -20.87 5.15
C ASN A 64 10.76 -22.33 4.75
N LYS A 65 9.50 -22.77 4.76
CA LYS A 65 9.08 -24.14 4.44
C LYS A 65 8.26 -24.17 3.16
N ASP A 66 8.01 -25.38 2.66
CA ASP A 66 7.06 -25.60 1.58
C ASP A 66 5.65 -25.14 1.98
N ARG A 67 4.95 -24.55 1.02
CA ARG A 67 3.70 -23.82 1.25
C ARG A 67 2.55 -24.50 0.49
N PRO A 68 1.66 -25.23 1.19
CA PRO A 68 0.59 -25.99 0.53
C PRO A 68 -0.54 -25.10 0.00
N THR A 69 -0.73 -23.90 0.56
CA THR A 69 -1.79 -22.98 0.15
C THR A 69 -1.28 -22.06 -0.96
N LEU A 70 -2.05 -21.89 -2.03
CA LEU A 70 -1.70 -20.98 -3.12
C LEU A 70 -1.84 -19.52 -2.67
N LEU A 71 -3.02 -19.13 -2.19
CA LEU A 71 -3.35 -17.73 -1.92
C LEU A 71 -4.06 -17.57 -0.59
N TYR A 72 -3.62 -16.59 0.19
CA TYR A 72 -4.19 -16.28 1.50
C TYR A 72 -4.67 -14.85 1.61
N PHE A 73 -5.83 -14.67 2.21
CA PHE A 73 -6.35 -13.40 2.65
C PHE A 73 -7.01 -13.55 4.02
N LYS A 74 -6.68 -12.65 4.94
CA LYS A 74 -7.44 -12.47 6.17
C LYS A 74 -7.73 -10.99 6.43
N GLY A 75 -9.01 -10.66 6.55
CA GLY A 75 -9.48 -9.28 6.71
C GLY A 75 -10.99 -9.17 6.53
N ALA A 76 -11.57 -8.04 6.92
CA ALA A 76 -13.00 -7.82 6.77
C ALA A 76 -13.43 -7.97 5.30
N LYS A 77 -14.43 -8.84 5.05
CA LYS A 77 -15.04 -9.04 3.72
C LYS A 77 -15.71 -7.74 3.26
N HIS A 78 -16.57 -7.20 4.13
CA HIS A 78 -17.31 -5.97 3.88
C HIS A 78 -16.56 -4.75 4.43
N ARG A 79 -16.34 -3.76 3.56
CA ARG A 79 -15.78 -2.44 3.90
C ARG A 79 -16.56 -1.38 3.13
N HIS A 80 -16.55 -0.14 3.59
CA HIS A 80 -17.19 0.95 2.85
C HIS A 80 -16.52 1.10 1.47
N ARG A 81 -17.27 1.59 0.46
CA ARG A 81 -16.87 2.05 -0.89
C ARG A 81 -15.80 1.23 -1.67
N GLY A 82 -14.57 1.08 -1.19
CA GLY A 82 -13.55 0.16 -1.71
C GLY A 82 -13.85 -1.33 -1.47
N GLY A 83 -14.87 -1.64 -0.66
CA GLY A 83 -15.35 -3.00 -0.41
C GLY A 83 -15.84 -3.73 -1.67
N LEU A 84 -16.34 -3.05 -2.72
CA LEU A 84 -16.90 -3.72 -3.90
C LEU A 84 -15.89 -4.62 -4.63
N VAL A 85 -14.64 -4.16 -4.75
CA VAL A 85 -13.56 -4.94 -5.36
C VAL A 85 -13.23 -6.15 -4.48
N ARG A 86 -13.11 -5.93 -3.16
CA ARG A 86 -12.80 -7.00 -2.21
C ARG A 86 -13.91 -8.05 -2.13
N GLU A 87 -15.17 -7.63 -2.08
CA GLU A 87 -16.35 -8.50 -2.06
C GLU A 87 -16.40 -9.35 -3.32
N LYS A 88 -16.22 -8.74 -4.49
CA LYS A 88 -16.20 -9.49 -5.75
C LYS A 88 -15.03 -10.47 -5.83
N ILE A 89 -13.82 -10.06 -5.42
CA ILE A 89 -12.67 -10.97 -5.35
C ILE A 89 -12.95 -12.10 -4.36
N TRP A 90 -13.58 -11.81 -3.23
CA TRP A 90 -13.99 -12.82 -2.26
C TRP A 90 -14.94 -13.84 -2.87
N ASP A 91 -15.96 -13.39 -3.58
CA ASP A 91 -16.95 -14.29 -4.20
C ASP A 91 -16.32 -15.14 -5.33
N LEU A 92 -15.32 -14.62 -6.03
CA LEU A 92 -14.57 -15.36 -7.07
C LEU A 92 -13.60 -16.39 -6.50
N LEU A 93 -13.02 -16.14 -5.32
CA LEU A 93 -11.92 -16.94 -4.77
C LEU A 93 -12.33 -17.85 -3.60
N GLY A 94 -13.43 -17.54 -2.90
CA GLY A 94 -13.77 -18.19 -1.62
C GLY A 94 -14.04 -19.69 -1.71
N ASN A 95 -14.33 -20.22 -2.91
CA ASN A 95 -14.59 -21.64 -3.16
C ASN A 95 -13.51 -22.32 -4.02
N GLU A 96 -12.42 -21.62 -4.34
CA GLU A 96 -11.35 -22.18 -5.16
C GLU A 96 -10.39 -23.03 -4.29
N PRO A 97 -9.90 -24.17 -4.81
CA PRO A 97 -8.98 -25.03 -4.08
C PRO A 97 -7.66 -24.31 -3.81
N ASP A 98 -7.03 -24.65 -2.69
CA ASP A 98 -5.76 -24.07 -2.21
C ASP A 98 -5.83 -22.56 -1.92
N ILE A 99 -7.03 -21.99 -1.75
CA ILE A 99 -7.22 -20.58 -1.39
C ILE A 99 -7.91 -20.48 -0.05
N VAL A 100 -7.41 -19.58 0.80
CA VAL A 100 -7.96 -19.31 2.12
C VAL A 100 -8.37 -17.84 2.18
N MET A 101 -9.67 -17.59 2.29
CA MET A 101 -10.28 -16.27 2.49
C MET A 101 -11.00 -16.28 3.84
N GLU A 102 -10.48 -15.53 4.82
CA GLU A 102 -11.02 -15.51 6.19
C GLU A 102 -11.29 -14.09 6.69
N GLU A 103 -12.28 -13.94 7.56
CA GLU A 103 -12.48 -12.68 8.25
C GLU A 103 -11.39 -12.49 9.32
N GLY A 104 -10.96 -11.24 9.48
CA GLY A 104 -9.89 -10.85 10.39
C GLY A 104 -10.44 -10.27 11.69
N PHE A 105 -9.82 -10.62 12.82
CA PHE A 105 -10.14 -10.12 14.14
C PHE A 105 -8.89 -9.54 14.80
N PRO A 106 -8.94 -8.32 15.39
CA PRO A 106 -7.78 -7.67 15.99
C PRO A 106 -7.52 -8.19 17.41
N ASN A 107 -7.28 -9.50 17.54
CA ASN A 107 -6.99 -10.16 18.82
C ASN A 107 -5.84 -11.17 18.68
N ALA A 108 -5.41 -11.76 19.80
CA ALA A 108 -4.30 -12.72 19.84
C ALA A 108 -4.53 -13.93 18.92
N THR A 109 -5.74 -14.48 18.92
CA THR A 109 -6.12 -15.60 18.04
C THR A 109 -6.03 -15.22 16.56
N GLY A 110 -6.51 -14.04 16.20
CA GLY A 110 -6.42 -13.52 14.82
C GLY A 110 -4.97 -13.32 14.38
N ARG A 111 -4.09 -12.89 15.29
CA ARG A 111 -2.64 -12.80 15.06
C ARG A 111 -2.04 -14.17 14.78
N GLU A 112 -2.28 -15.18 15.63
CA GLU A 112 -1.76 -16.54 15.44
C GLU A 112 -2.26 -17.19 14.14
N GLN A 113 -3.54 -17.01 13.82
CA GLN A 113 -4.12 -17.45 12.55
C GLN A 113 -3.44 -16.77 11.36
N SER A 114 -3.13 -15.47 11.46
CA SER A 114 -2.41 -14.74 10.42
C SER A 114 -0.98 -15.26 10.25
N ILE A 115 -0.26 -15.53 11.34
CA ILE A 115 1.07 -16.16 11.31
C ILE A 115 1.01 -17.50 10.57
N LYS A 116 0.09 -18.37 10.98
CA LYS A 116 -0.06 -19.69 10.36
C LYS A 116 -0.41 -19.55 8.87
N GLY A 117 -1.46 -18.81 8.55
CA GLY A 117 -1.96 -18.66 7.19
C GLY A 117 -0.94 -18.04 6.24
N MET A 118 -0.29 -16.93 6.63
CA MET A 118 0.73 -16.30 5.79
C MET A 118 1.95 -17.19 5.59
N ARG A 119 2.40 -17.93 6.61
CA ARG A 119 3.61 -18.77 6.52
C ARG A 119 3.38 -20.10 5.80
N THR A 120 2.14 -20.55 5.64
CA THR A 120 1.79 -21.75 4.85
C THR A 120 1.32 -21.43 3.44
N SER A 121 1.30 -20.15 3.04
CA SER A 121 0.74 -19.72 1.75
C SER A 121 1.79 -19.11 0.83
N GLU A 122 1.74 -19.46 -0.45
CA GLU A 122 2.66 -18.97 -1.47
C GLU A 122 2.53 -17.45 -1.62
N PHE A 123 1.28 -17.00 -1.74
CA PHE A 123 0.91 -15.62 -2.03
C PHE A 123 -0.04 -15.05 -0.95
N CYS A 124 0.08 -13.76 -0.69
CA CYS A 124 -0.79 -13.01 0.22
C CYS A 124 -1.53 -11.92 -0.56
N LEU A 125 -2.85 -11.95 -0.53
CA LEU A 125 -3.70 -11.04 -1.31
C LEU A 125 -3.81 -9.66 -0.63
N HIS A 126 -3.54 -8.60 -1.38
CA HIS A 126 -3.65 -7.21 -0.95
C HIS A 126 -4.51 -6.42 -1.95
N PRO A 127 -5.85 -6.58 -1.91
CA PRO A 127 -6.71 -5.71 -2.68
C PRO A 127 -6.77 -4.35 -2.01
N ALA A 128 -6.65 -3.28 -2.81
CA ALA A 128 -6.85 -1.91 -2.36
C ALA A 128 -8.18 -1.79 -1.60
N GLY A 129 -8.16 -1.12 -0.45
CA GLY A 129 -9.33 -0.91 0.40
C GLY A 129 -9.65 0.58 0.53
N ASP A 130 -10.15 0.97 1.70
CA ASP A 130 -10.34 2.39 2.07
C ASP A 130 -9.01 3.16 2.09
N THR A 131 -7.91 2.45 2.38
CA THR A 131 -6.54 2.95 2.32
C THR A 131 -5.76 2.19 1.25
N PRO A 132 -4.85 2.85 0.50
CA PRO A 132 -3.97 2.22 -0.49
C PRO A 132 -3.14 1.06 0.08
N THR A 133 -2.68 1.17 1.33
CA THR A 133 -1.91 0.13 2.02
C THR A 133 -2.48 -0.17 3.41
N SER A 134 -2.06 -1.27 4.02
CA SER A 134 -2.42 -1.66 5.39
C SER A 134 -1.27 -2.44 6.02
N CYS A 135 -1.25 -2.59 7.35
CA CYS A 135 -0.24 -3.40 8.06
C CYS A 135 -0.01 -4.80 7.45
N ARG A 136 -1.04 -5.38 6.82
CA ARG A 136 -0.98 -6.71 6.20
C ARG A 136 0.12 -6.87 5.15
N ILE A 137 0.45 -5.84 4.37
CA ILE A 137 1.52 -5.95 3.37
C ILE A 137 2.88 -6.15 4.07
N PHE A 138 3.10 -5.44 5.17
CA PHE A 138 4.31 -5.56 5.97
C PHE A 138 4.33 -6.86 6.78
N ASP A 139 3.17 -7.35 7.25
CA ASP A 139 3.04 -8.69 7.83
C ASP A 139 3.39 -9.81 6.83
N ALA A 140 2.99 -9.64 5.56
CA ALA A 140 3.32 -10.57 4.48
C ALA A 140 4.83 -10.56 4.18
N ILE A 141 5.45 -9.37 4.14
CA ILE A 141 6.90 -9.22 4.02
C ILE A 141 7.63 -9.90 5.18
N ALA A 142 7.22 -9.63 6.43
CA ALA A 142 7.75 -10.27 7.63
C ALA A 142 7.56 -11.80 7.61
N SER A 143 6.54 -12.32 6.93
CA SER A 143 6.25 -13.76 6.86
C SER A 143 6.77 -14.46 5.59
N LEU A 144 7.52 -13.77 4.73
CA LEU A 144 7.99 -14.25 3.42
C LEU A 144 6.85 -14.76 2.51
N CYS A 145 5.65 -14.21 2.70
CA CYS A 145 4.48 -14.47 1.87
C CYS A 145 4.44 -13.45 0.73
N ILE A 146 4.44 -13.91 -0.53
CA ILE A 146 4.63 -13.02 -1.68
C ILE A 146 3.40 -12.11 -1.84
N PRO A 147 3.52 -10.78 -1.69
CA PRO A 147 2.38 -9.89 -1.80
C PRO A 147 1.81 -9.88 -3.23
N VAL A 148 0.51 -10.06 -3.35
CA VAL A 148 -0.27 -9.88 -4.59
C VAL A 148 -1.11 -8.63 -4.42
N ILE A 149 -0.62 -7.51 -4.92
CA ILE A 149 -1.21 -6.19 -4.78
C ILE A 149 -2.19 -5.97 -5.93
N VAL A 150 -3.48 -5.90 -5.61
CA VAL A 150 -4.54 -5.63 -6.59
C VAL A 150 -4.94 -4.16 -6.49
N SER A 151 -4.39 -3.35 -7.38
CA SER A 151 -4.65 -1.90 -7.47
C SER A 151 -4.18 -1.37 -8.82
N ASP A 152 -4.84 -0.30 -9.31
CA ASP A 152 -4.42 0.42 -10.50
C ASP A 152 -3.56 1.66 -10.16
N GLU A 153 -3.62 2.15 -8.92
CA GLU A 153 -3.01 3.42 -8.47
C GLU A 153 -2.46 3.31 -7.03
N VAL A 154 -1.79 2.20 -6.70
CA VAL A 154 -1.20 2.04 -5.36
C VAL A 154 0.09 2.84 -5.24
N GLU A 155 0.23 3.53 -4.11
CA GLU A 155 1.43 4.26 -3.72
C GLU A 155 2.03 3.57 -2.48
N LEU A 156 3.32 3.29 -2.49
CA LEU A 156 4.02 2.50 -1.48
C LEU A 156 5.12 3.30 -0.76
N PRO A 157 5.42 2.98 0.51
CA PRO A 157 6.54 3.60 1.21
C PRO A 157 7.86 3.39 0.47
N PHE A 158 8.69 4.44 0.47
CA PHE A 158 10.07 4.36 -0.01
C PHE A 158 10.25 4.01 -1.49
N GLU A 159 9.25 4.23 -2.35
CA GLU A 159 9.41 4.13 -3.80
C GLU A 159 10.63 4.90 -4.33
N GLY A 160 11.32 4.33 -5.31
CA GLY A 160 12.61 4.82 -5.80
C GLY A 160 13.81 4.50 -4.91
N MET A 161 13.59 3.95 -3.71
CA MET A 161 14.63 3.33 -2.88
C MET A 161 14.41 1.82 -2.71
N VAL A 162 13.14 1.40 -2.67
CA VAL A 162 12.73 0.00 -2.62
C VAL A 162 11.91 -0.30 -3.87
N ASP A 163 12.37 -1.26 -4.68
CA ASP A 163 11.62 -1.72 -5.84
C ASP A 163 10.72 -2.90 -5.45
N TYR A 164 9.43 -2.60 -5.27
CA TYR A 164 8.44 -3.62 -4.91
C TYR A 164 8.21 -4.65 -6.00
N THR A 165 8.56 -4.38 -7.26
CA THR A 165 8.42 -5.34 -8.37
C THR A 165 9.41 -6.52 -8.22
N GLU A 166 10.48 -6.34 -7.45
CA GLU A 166 11.45 -7.40 -7.15
C GLU A 166 10.91 -8.46 -6.18
N PHE A 167 9.81 -8.20 -5.46
CA PHE A 167 9.32 -9.10 -4.40
C PHE A 167 7.80 -9.17 -4.27
N SER A 168 7.06 -8.43 -5.10
CA SER A 168 5.60 -8.38 -5.11
C SER A 168 5.05 -8.52 -6.52
N ILE A 169 3.80 -8.95 -6.61
CA ILE A 169 3.05 -9.08 -7.85
C ILE A 169 1.99 -7.99 -7.91
N PHE A 170 2.01 -7.19 -8.96
CA PHE A 170 0.99 -6.17 -9.20
C PHE A 170 -0.04 -6.68 -10.20
N VAL A 171 -1.32 -6.53 -9.86
CA VAL A 171 -2.44 -6.97 -10.68
C VAL A 171 -3.45 -5.83 -10.81
N SER A 172 -3.85 -5.51 -12.04
CA SER A 172 -4.91 -4.52 -12.26
C SER A 172 -6.24 -5.02 -11.69
N VAL A 173 -7.06 -4.08 -11.23
CA VAL A 173 -8.38 -4.40 -10.66
C VAL A 173 -9.25 -5.10 -11.70
N SER A 174 -9.16 -4.66 -12.96
CA SER A 174 -9.86 -5.26 -14.10
C SER A 174 -9.53 -6.74 -14.33
N ASN A 175 -8.26 -7.13 -14.24
CA ASN A 175 -7.83 -8.52 -14.41
C ASN A 175 -8.22 -9.38 -13.21
N ALA A 176 -8.04 -8.88 -11.98
CA ALA A 176 -8.42 -9.59 -10.76
C ALA A 176 -9.92 -9.88 -10.68
N MET A 177 -10.76 -9.06 -11.33
CA MET A 177 -12.20 -9.26 -11.41
C MET A 177 -12.66 -10.30 -12.44
N ARG A 178 -11.75 -10.88 -13.24
CA ARG A 178 -12.08 -11.91 -14.22
C ARG A 178 -12.09 -13.29 -13.57
N PRO A 179 -13.15 -14.10 -13.73
CA PRO A 179 -13.21 -15.44 -13.17
C PRO A 179 -11.99 -16.29 -13.52
N LYS A 180 -11.40 -16.96 -12.53
CA LYS A 180 -10.22 -17.83 -12.64
C LYS A 180 -8.94 -17.19 -13.20
N TRP A 181 -8.95 -15.90 -13.57
CA TRP A 181 -7.77 -15.27 -14.15
C TRP A 181 -6.63 -15.19 -13.13
N LEU A 182 -6.93 -14.69 -11.93
CA LEU A 182 -5.93 -14.52 -10.87
C LEU A 182 -5.34 -15.87 -10.43
N THR A 183 -6.18 -16.88 -10.25
CA THR A 183 -5.74 -18.21 -9.81
C THR A 183 -4.86 -18.88 -10.86
N ASN A 184 -5.26 -18.83 -12.14
CA ASN A 184 -4.45 -19.36 -13.24
C ASN A 184 -3.13 -18.60 -13.38
N TYR A 185 -3.15 -17.27 -13.25
CA TYR A 185 -1.95 -16.44 -13.30
C TYR A 185 -0.95 -16.83 -12.20
N LEU A 186 -1.40 -16.93 -10.95
CA LEU A 186 -0.53 -17.29 -9.82
C LEU A 186 -0.01 -18.73 -9.90
N ARG A 187 -0.81 -19.68 -10.40
CA ARG A 187 -0.39 -21.08 -10.58
C ARG A 187 0.69 -21.24 -11.66
N ASN A 188 0.71 -20.35 -12.65
CA ASN A 188 1.72 -20.35 -13.71
C ASN A 188 3.07 -19.76 -13.28
N ILE A 189 3.18 -19.17 -12.09
CA ILE A 189 4.44 -18.63 -11.59
C ILE A 189 5.34 -19.79 -11.12
N SER A 190 6.52 -19.89 -11.72
CA SER A 190 7.47 -20.98 -11.46
C SER A 190 8.00 -20.95 -10.02
N LYS A 191 8.38 -22.12 -9.51
CA LYS A 191 9.03 -22.24 -8.19
C LYS A 191 10.27 -21.35 -8.08
N GLN A 192 11.10 -21.32 -9.12
CA GLN A 192 12.32 -20.50 -9.16
C GLN A 192 12.01 -19.00 -8.95
N HIS A 193 10.97 -18.49 -9.60
CA HIS A 193 10.58 -17.09 -9.47
C HIS A 193 9.98 -16.79 -8.09
N LYS A 194 9.20 -17.71 -7.52
CA LYS A 194 8.71 -17.59 -6.13
C LYS A 194 9.87 -17.59 -5.12
N ASP A 195 10.89 -18.42 -5.34
CA ASP A 195 12.07 -18.46 -4.47
C ASP A 195 12.91 -17.17 -4.58
N GLU A 196 12.97 -16.56 -5.77
CA GLU A 196 13.58 -15.25 -5.98
C GLU A 196 12.84 -14.16 -5.22
N PHE A 197 11.51 -14.09 -5.35
CA PHE A 197 10.69 -13.17 -4.57
C PHE A 197 10.95 -13.32 -3.07
N ARG A 198 11.03 -14.54 -2.53
CA ARG A 198 11.31 -14.76 -1.10
C ARG A 198 12.70 -14.33 -0.67
N ARG A 199 13.72 -14.51 -1.49
CA ARG A 199 15.07 -13.98 -1.21
C ARG A 199 15.04 -12.46 -1.15
N ASN A 200 14.33 -11.82 -2.08
CA ASN A 200 14.19 -10.37 -2.10
C ASN A 200 13.36 -9.87 -0.91
N LEU A 201 12.28 -10.55 -0.53
CA LEU A 201 11.52 -10.28 0.71
C LEU A 201 12.44 -10.31 1.93
N ALA A 202 13.24 -11.37 2.10
CA ALA A 202 14.16 -11.49 3.22
C ALA A 202 15.21 -10.36 3.25
N ARG A 203 15.65 -9.89 2.07
CA ARG A 203 16.57 -8.76 1.95
C ARG A 203 15.94 -7.44 2.41
N VAL A 204 14.66 -7.22 2.11
CA VAL A 204 13.98 -5.95 2.42
C VAL A 204 13.28 -5.93 3.78
N GLN A 205 13.06 -7.08 4.44
CA GLN A 205 12.46 -7.15 5.77
C GLN A 205 13.02 -6.11 6.77
N PRO A 206 14.36 -5.97 6.94
CA PRO A 206 14.91 -5.02 7.91
C PRO A 206 14.56 -3.55 7.63
N ILE A 207 14.28 -3.19 6.37
CA ILE A 207 13.93 -1.83 5.96
C ILE A 207 12.62 -1.37 6.62
N PHE A 208 11.72 -2.30 6.93
CA PHE A 208 10.39 -2.00 7.49
C PHE A 208 10.32 -2.16 9.02
N GLU A 209 11.45 -2.48 9.66
CA GLU A 209 11.57 -2.59 11.13
C GLU A 209 11.86 -1.21 11.73
N TYR A 210 11.08 -0.75 12.71
CA TYR A 210 11.27 0.58 13.30
C TYR A 210 12.39 0.63 14.36
N ASP A 211 12.68 -0.51 15.00
CA ASP A 211 13.61 -0.60 16.13
C ASP A 211 15.07 -0.84 15.70
N THR A 212 15.37 -0.77 14.40
CA THR A 212 16.72 -1.00 13.86
C THR A 212 17.33 0.27 13.30
N SER A 213 18.66 0.44 13.46
CA SER A 213 19.38 1.64 13.02
C SER A 213 19.29 1.88 11.50
N ASP A 214 19.16 0.81 10.71
CA ASP A 214 19.05 0.86 9.25
C ASP A 214 17.64 0.56 8.73
N GLY A 215 16.65 0.55 9.63
CA GLY A 215 15.26 0.25 9.29
C GLY A 215 14.42 1.48 8.94
N ALA A 216 13.13 1.40 9.27
CA ALA A 216 12.10 2.31 8.74
C ALA A 216 12.41 3.78 9.04
N VAL A 217 12.88 4.09 10.25
CA VAL A 217 13.23 5.47 10.65
C VAL A 217 14.35 6.05 9.77
N ASN A 218 15.39 5.27 9.47
CA ASN A 218 16.48 5.71 8.59
C ASN A 218 15.98 5.95 7.17
N TYR A 219 15.13 5.08 6.65
CA TYR A 219 14.54 5.24 5.31
C TYR A 219 13.58 6.43 5.23
N ILE A 220 12.84 6.74 6.30
CA ILE A 220 12.04 7.96 6.41
C ILE A 220 12.94 9.19 6.27
N TRP A 221 14.04 9.27 7.02
CA TRP A 221 14.99 10.38 6.92
C TRP A 221 15.64 10.49 5.54
N LYS A 222 16.03 9.37 4.93
CA LYS A 222 16.53 9.35 3.54
C LYS A 222 15.49 9.89 2.56
N LYS A 223 14.21 9.50 2.69
CA LYS A 223 13.14 9.99 1.82
C LYS A 223 12.88 11.49 2.02
N ILE A 224 12.88 11.97 3.26
CA ILE A 224 12.79 13.40 3.59
C ILE A 224 13.93 14.16 2.90
N HIS A 225 15.16 13.68 3.06
CA HIS A 225 16.34 14.30 2.45
C HIS A 225 16.25 14.38 0.92
N GLN A 226 15.72 13.34 0.25
CA GLN A 226 15.48 13.36 -1.20
C GLN A 226 14.46 14.42 -1.63
N LYS A 227 13.40 14.66 -0.83
CA LYS A 227 12.32 15.60 -1.18
C LYS A 227 12.63 17.05 -0.81
N LEU A 228 13.51 17.27 0.17
CA LEU A 228 13.77 18.58 0.76
C LEU A 228 14.22 19.66 -0.24
N PRO A 229 15.15 19.42 -1.19
CA PRO A 229 15.62 20.48 -2.10
C PRO A 229 14.50 21.07 -2.96
N MET A 230 13.64 20.21 -3.52
CA MET A 230 12.49 20.65 -4.32
C MET A 230 11.54 21.55 -3.52
N ILE A 231 11.30 21.22 -2.26
CA ILE A 231 10.44 22.00 -1.36
C ILE A 231 11.10 23.33 -1.02
N GLN A 232 12.39 23.35 -0.70
CA GLN A 232 13.14 24.59 -0.44
C GLN A 232 13.07 25.55 -1.63
N GLU A 233 13.27 25.04 -2.85
CA GLU A 233 13.13 25.84 -4.06
C GLU A 233 11.69 26.35 -4.26
N ALA A 234 10.68 25.54 -3.98
CA ALA A 234 9.27 25.94 -4.05
C ALA A 234 8.95 27.09 -3.07
N VAL A 235 9.46 27.01 -1.84
CA VAL A 235 9.32 28.08 -0.83
C VAL A 235 10.00 29.38 -1.29
N ILE A 236 11.21 29.30 -1.85
CA ILE A 236 11.92 30.48 -2.39
C ILE A 236 11.19 31.09 -3.59
N ARG A 237 10.58 30.26 -4.45
CA ARG A 237 9.74 30.71 -5.57
C ARG A 237 8.52 31.48 -5.06
N GLU A 238 7.83 30.97 -4.05
CA GLU A 238 6.63 31.63 -3.50
C GLU A 238 6.95 32.99 -2.85
N LYS A 239 8.12 33.14 -2.20
CA LYS A 239 8.57 34.43 -1.63
C LYS A 239 8.74 35.55 -2.66
N ARG A 240 8.94 35.22 -3.93
CA ARG A 240 9.14 36.20 -5.02
C ARG A 240 7.83 36.60 -5.71
N LYS A 241 6.70 36.06 -5.28
CA LYS A 241 5.41 36.25 -5.92
C LYS A 241 4.86 37.66 -5.62
N PRO A 242 4.59 38.49 -6.64
CA PRO A 242 3.99 39.81 -6.43
C PRO A 242 2.57 39.71 -5.86
N ASP A 243 2.18 40.69 -5.05
CA ASP A 243 0.84 40.77 -4.48
C ASP A 243 -0.24 40.78 -5.57
N GLY A 244 -1.30 40.01 -5.36
CA GLY A 244 -2.43 39.91 -6.29
C GLY A 244 -2.20 38.99 -7.50
N THR A 245 -1.02 38.37 -7.64
CA THR A 245 -0.77 37.42 -8.74
C THR A 245 -1.12 35.97 -8.34
N SER A 246 -1.93 35.30 -9.15
CA SER A 246 -2.13 33.85 -9.06
C SER A 246 -1.34 33.18 -10.19
N ILE A 247 -0.45 32.26 -9.83
CA ILE A 247 0.22 31.41 -10.81
C ILE A 247 -0.64 30.15 -10.94
N PRO A 248 -1.16 29.82 -12.13
CA PRO A 248 -1.88 28.57 -12.32
C PRO A 248 -0.95 27.42 -11.94
N LEU A 249 -1.48 26.43 -11.21
CA LEU A 249 -0.77 25.19 -10.94
C LEU A 249 -0.32 24.63 -12.30
N ARG A 250 1.00 24.60 -12.56
CA ARG A 250 1.51 23.90 -13.73
C ARG A 250 1.24 22.43 -13.48
N CYS A 251 0.33 21.84 -14.25
CA CYS A 251 0.17 20.40 -14.26
C CYS A 251 1.52 19.79 -14.65
N HIS A 252 2.14 19.09 -13.71
CA HIS A 252 3.20 18.16 -14.05
C HIS A 252 2.51 16.95 -14.66
N CYS A 253 2.36 16.98 -15.99
CA CYS A 253 1.96 15.81 -16.77
C CYS A 253 3.23 15.03 -17.12
N THR A 254 3.33 13.81 -16.62
CA THR A 254 4.03 12.69 -17.26
C THR A 254 3.23 11.45 -16.96
#